data_AF-A0A6M0F633-F1
#
_entry.id   AF-A0A6M0F633-F1
#
_cell.length_a   1.000
_cell.length_b   1.000
_cell.length_c   1.000
_cell.angle_alpha   90.00
_cell.angle_beta   90.00
_cell.angle_gamma   90.00
#
_symmetry.space_group_name_H-M   'P 1'
#
loop_
_entity.id
_entity.type
_entity.pdbx_description
1 polymer ?
#
loop_
_entity_poly.entity_id
_entity_poly.type
_entity_poly.pdbx_seq_one_letter_code
_entity_poly.pdbx_strand_id
1 'polypeptide(L)'
;MARDLRGFLKTIEERGQLHRISALVDSDLEIAEISNRMLQVGGPALLFENVKGSPHPVAVNVMGTVERICWAMHMERPEELETLGKKLGIMQQPKPPKKISQA
;
A
#
# COMPACT_ATOMS: atom_id res chain seq x y z
N MET A 1 -12.49 -8.81 1.09
CA MET A 1 -12.21 -7.48 0.52
C MET A 1 -11.75 -6.58 1.64
N ALA A 2 -10.51 -6.11 1.60
CA ALA A 2 -10.05 -5.08 2.53
C ALA A 2 -10.87 -3.81 2.29
N ARG A 3 -11.61 -3.35 3.29
CA ARG A 3 -12.43 -2.14 3.19
C ARG A 3 -11.68 -0.89 3.62
N ASP A 4 -10.50 -1.07 4.21
CA ASP A 4 -9.63 -0.04 4.72
C ASP A 4 -8.17 -0.50 4.67
N LEU A 5 -7.25 0.42 5.00
CA LEU A 5 -5.82 0.17 5.02
C LEU A 5 -5.45 -0.95 6.02
N ARG A 6 -6.11 -1.04 7.17
CA ARG A 6 -5.83 -2.08 8.19
C ARG A 6 -6.12 -3.48 7.65
N GLY A 7 -7.25 -3.65 6.98
CA GLY A 7 -7.59 -4.90 6.30
C GLY A 7 -6.59 -5.24 5.20
N PHE A 8 -6.08 -4.24 4.49
CA PHE A 8 -5.07 -4.46 3.45
C PHE A 8 -3.72 -4.87 4.05
N LEU A 9 -3.27 -4.20 5.12
CA LEU A 9 -2.06 -4.58 5.85
C LEU A 9 -2.13 -6.03 6.36
N LYS A 10 -3.27 -6.45 6.92
CA LYS A 10 -3.50 -7.85 7.30
C LYS A 10 -3.40 -8.81 6.11
N THR A 11 -3.96 -8.42 4.96
CA THR A 11 -3.90 -9.24 3.73
C THR A 11 -2.46 -9.47 3.27
N ILE A 12 -1.62 -8.43 3.26
CA ILE A 12 -0.22 -8.57 2.86
C ILE A 12 0.64 -9.22 3.96
N GLU A 13 0.28 -9.11 5.23
CA GLU A 13 0.90 -9.87 6.33
C GLU A 13 0.66 -11.37 6.20
N GLU A 14 -0.59 -11.79 5.92
CA GLU A 14 -0.96 -13.20 5.67
C GLU A 14 -0.23 -13.79 4.46
N ARG A 15 0.17 -12.95 3.50
CA ARG A 15 0.97 -13.33 2.32
C ARG A 15 2.48 -13.26 2.56
N GLY A 16 2.95 -12.97 3.77
CA GLY A 16 4.37 -12.83 4.09
C GLY A 16 5.03 -11.59 3.46
N GLN A 17 4.23 -10.58 3.12
CA GLN A 17 4.63 -9.37 2.40
C GLN A 17 4.53 -8.10 3.25
N LEU A 18 4.39 -8.27 4.57
CA LEU A 18 4.55 -7.22 5.57
C LEU A 18 5.55 -7.68 6.63
N HIS A 19 6.48 -6.79 6.98
CA HIS A 19 7.39 -6.98 8.10
C HIS A 19 7.15 -5.90 9.15
N ARG A 20 7.00 -6.30 10.42
CA ARG A 20 6.76 -5.39 11.55
C ARG A 20 8.06 -5.17 12.31
N ILE A 21 8.38 -3.90 12.55
CA ILE A 21 9.61 -3.46 13.21
C ILE A 21 9.21 -2.75 14.50
N SER A 22 9.52 -3.38 15.64
CA SER A 22 9.25 -2.86 16.98
C SER A 22 10.41 -2.05 17.57
N ALA A 23 11.58 -2.12 16.94
CA ALA A 23 12.73 -1.28 17.31
C ALA A 23 12.38 0.21 17.16
N LEU A 24 12.88 1.04 18.08
CA LEU A 24 12.75 2.49 17.97
C LEU A 24 13.54 2.98 16.75
N VAL A 25 12.86 3.69 15.85
CA VAL A 25 13.47 4.28 14.65
C VAL A 25 13.26 5.79 14.61
N ASP A 26 14.20 6.50 13.99
CA ASP A 26 14.11 7.92 13.69
C ASP A 26 13.33 8.14 12.37
N SER A 27 12.44 9.12 12.37
CA SER A 27 11.77 9.54 11.13
C SER A 27 12.70 10.33 10.21
N ASP A 28 13.76 10.93 10.77
CA ASP A 28 14.74 11.68 9.99
C ASP A 28 15.68 10.71 9.27
N LEU A 29 15.38 10.48 7.99
CA LEU A 29 16.15 9.69 7.03
C LEU A 29 16.30 8.18 7.31
N GLU A 30 16.23 7.71 8.56
CA GLU A 30 16.39 6.29 8.88
C GLU A 30 15.26 5.44 8.27
N ILE A 31 13.99 5.80 8.52
CA ILE A 31 12.85 5.12 7.87
C ILE A 31 12.99 5.16 6.34
N ALA A 32 13.39 6.30 5.77
CA ALA A 32 13.52 6.46 4.33
C ALA A 32 14.60 5.54 3.75
N GLU A 33 15.77 5.45 4.38
CA GLU A 33 16.87 4.59 3.93
C GLU A 33 16.52 3.11 4.03
N ILE A 34 15.91 2.68 5.14
CA ILE A 34 15.43 1.30 5.30
C ILE A 34 14.38 0.98 4.22
N SER A 35 13.43 1.89 4.00
CA SER A 35 12.39 1.76 2.98
C SER A 35 12.99 1.63 1.58
N ASN A 36 13.97 2.47 1.25
CA ASN A 36 14.63 2.48 -0.05
C ASN A 36 15.35 1.15 -0.31
N ARG A 37 16.17 0.66 0.64
CA ARG A 37 16.86 -0.64 0.50
C ARG A 37 15.89 -1.78 0.29
N MET A 38 14.80 -1.82 1.06
CA MET A 38 13.79 -2.87 0.91
C MET A 38 13.06 -2.78 -0.43
N LEU A 39 12.78 -1.57 -0.91
CA LEU A 39 12.11 -1.40 -2.21
C LEU A 39 13.00 -1.89 -3.36
N GLN A 40 14.29 -1.58 -3.35
CA GLN A 40 15.25 -1.96 -4.39
C GLN A 40 15.36 -3.48 -4.58
N VAL A 41 15.18 -4.26 -3.50
CA VAL A 41 15.24 -5.73 -3.55
C VAL A 41 13.87 -6.39 -3.71
N GLY A 42 12.81 -5.60 -3.93
CA GLY A 42 11.44 -6.12 -3.99
C GLY A 42 10.94 -6.70 -2.66
N GLY A 43 11.51 -6.23 -1.55
CA GLY A 43 11.22 -6.70 -0.20
C GLY A 43 9.78 -6.42 0.26
N PRO A 44 9.43 -6.88 1.48
CA PRO A 44 8.09 -6.70 2.03
C PRO A 44 7.79 -5.22 2.27
N ALA A 45 6.51 -4.90 2.43
CA ALA A 45 6.10 -3.65 3.07
C ALA A 45 6.61 -3.63 4.52
N LEU A 46 6.81 -2.44 5.07
CA LEU A 46 7.29 -2.29 6.45
C LEU A 46 6.26 -1.55 7.29
N LEU A 47 6.09 -2.00 8.53
CA LEU A 47 5.33 -1.30 9.55
C LEU A 47 6.26 -1.01 10.74
N PHE A 48 6.68 0.24 10.87
CA PHE A 48 7.45 0.73 12.02
C PHE A 48 6.48 1.08 13.14
N GLU A 49 6.54 0.33 14.23
CA GLU A 49 5.59 0.44 15.34
C GLU A 49 6.02 1.50 16.37
N ASN A 50 7.31 1.83 16.41
CA ASN A 50 7.88 2.75 17.38
C ASN A 50 8.75 3.82 16.67
N VAL A 51 8.16 4.99 16.42
CA VAL A 51 8.82 6.10 15.73
C VAL A 51 9.11 7.22 16.73
N LYS A 52 10.38 7.60 16.84
CA LYS A 52 10.87 8.60 17.79
C LYS A 52 10.10 9.92 17.65
N GLY A 53 9.54 10.39 18.75
CA GLY A 53 8.79 11.66 18.80
C GLY A 53 7.43 11.63 18.12
N SER A 54 6.97 10.48 17.58
CA SER A 54 5.66 10.33 16.97
C SER A 54 4.78 9.39 17.80
N PRO A 55 3.51 9.76 18.08
CA PRO A 55 2.55 8.83 18.69
C PRO A 55 1.95 7.85 17.67
N HIS A 56 2.31 7.95 16.38
CA HIS A 56 1.75 7.15 15.31
C HIS A 56 2.80 6.21 14.68
N PRO A 57 2.41 4.96 14.36
CA PRO A 57 3.24 4.06 13.58
C PRO A 57 3.28 4.50 12.11
N VAL A 58 4.28 4.02 11.37
CA VAL A 58 4.49 4.37 9.96
C VAL A 58 4.53 3.11 9.10
N ALA A 59 3.61 3.03 8.14
CA ALA A 59 3.57 1.97 7.13
C ALA A 59 4.13 2.49 5.79
N VAL A 60 5.05 1.76 5.18
CA VAL A 60 5.73 2.13 3.93
C VAL A 60 5.82 0.96 2.97
N ASN A 61 6.05 1.24 1.69
CA ASN A 61 6.15 0.26 0.61
C ASN A 61 4.92 -0.66 0.44
N VAL A 62 3.76 -0.25 1.00
CA VAL A 62 2.51 -1.03 1.00
C VAL A 62 2.02 -1.38 -0.41
N MET A 63 2.37 -0.57 -1.42
CA MET A 63 2.12 -0.80 -2.84
C MET A 63 3.41 -0.78 -3.66
N GLY A 64 4.53 -1.20 -3.06
CA GLY A 64 5.87 -1.12 -3.65
C GLY A 64 6.21 -2.16 -4.71
N THR A 65 5.35 -3.16 -4.95
CA THR A 65 5.51 -4.15 -6.03
C THR A 65 4.21 -4.31 -6.82
N VAL A 66 4.31 -4.88 -8.02
CA VAL A 66 3.15 -5.12 -8.90
C VAL A 66 2.15 -6.04 -8.22
N GLU A 67 2.60 -7.08 -7.53
CA GLU A 67 1.75 -8.01 -6.79
C GLU A 67 0.96 -7.30 -5.69
N ARG A 68 1.63 -6.43 -4.90
CA ARG A 68 0.95 -5.66 -3.85
C ARG A 68 -0.07 -4.68 -4.41
N ILE A 69 0.19 -4.10 -5.59
CA ILE A 69 -0.80 -3.27 -6.31
C ILE A 69 -1.98 -4.12 -6.77
N CYS A 70 -1.76 -5.31 -7.32
CA CYS A 70 -2.83 -6.23 -7.71
C CYS A 70 -3.73 -6.54 -6.51
N TRP A 71 -3.15 -6.92 -5.38
CA TRP A 71 -3.93 -7.26 -4.18
C TRP A 71 -4.70 -6.06 -3.60
N ALA A 72 -4.13 -4.86 -3.68
CA ALA A 72 -4.82 -3.62 -3.30
C ALA A 72 -6.06 -3.36 -4.17
N MET A 73 -6.00 -3.76 -5.44
CA MET A 73 -7.10 -3.67 -6.40
C MET A 73 -7.98 -4.93 -6.45
N HIS A 74 -7.79 -5.86 -5.52
CA HIS A 74 -8.48 -7.16 -5.47
C HIS A 74 -8.33 -7.99 -6.74
N MET A 75 -7.12 -7.98 -7.29
CA MET A 75 -6.69 -8.75 -8.44
C MET A 75 -5.60 -9.72 -8.02
N GLU A 76 -5.47 -10.83 -8.73
CA GLU A 76 -4.41 -11.81 -8.47
C GLU A 76 -3.33 -11.77 -9.54
N ARG A 77 -3.63 -11.25 -10.73
CA ARG A 77 -2.68 -11.22 -11.84
C ARG A 77 -2.49 -9.83 -12.45
N PRO A 78 -1.26 -9.47 -12.86
CA PRO A 78 -0.97 -8.17 -13.45
C PRO A 78 -1.79 -7.82 -14.70
N GLU A 79 -2.22 -8.80 -15.51
CA GLU A 79 -3.00 -8.53 -16.73
C GLU A 79 -4.40 -7.95 -16.43
N GLU A 80 -4.91 -8.19 -15.21
CA GLU A 80 -6.15 -7.59 -14.74
C GLU A 80 -6.02 -6.07 -14.56
N LEU A 81 -4.84 -5.59 -14.15
CA LEU A 81 -4.54 -4.15 -14.05
C LEU A 81 -4.56 -3.49 -15.43
N GLU A 82 -4.00 -4.14 -16.45
CA GLU A 82 -4.03 -3.61 -17.83
C GLU A 82 -5.47 -3.51 -18.35
N THR A 83 -6.27 -4.55 -18.09
CA THR A 83 -7.69 -4.56 -18.45
C THR A 83 -8.46 -3.44 -17.74
N LEU A 84 -8.18 -3.22 -16.45
CA LEU A 84 -8.76 -2.11 -15.69
C LEU A 84 -8.33 -0.76 -16.28
N GLY A 85 -7.05 -0.57 -16.59
CA GLY A 85 -6.53 0.65 -17.20
C GLY A 85 -7.24 0.99 -18.52
N LYS A 86 -7.45 -0.01 -19.40
CA LYS A 86 -8.21 0.16 -20.65
C LYS A 86 -9.65 0.61 -20.39
N LYS A 87 -10.34 -0.02 -19.42
CA LYS A 87 -11.71 0.36 -19.04
C LYS A 87 -11.80 1.78 -18.48
N LEU A 88 -10.87 2.16 -17.59
CA LEU A 88 -10.80 3.52 -17.04
C LEU A 88 -10.49 4.55 -18.13
N GLY A 89 -9.65 4.21 -19.11
CA GLY A 89 -9.37 5.06 -20.26
C GLY A 89 -10.59 5.33 -21.14
N ILE A 90 -11.55 4.40 -21.21
CA ILE A 90 -12.83 4.61 -21.92
C ILE A 90 -13.75 5.54 -21.09
N MET A 91 -13.66 5.50 -19.76
CA MET A 91 -14.47 6.30 -18.82
C MET A 91 -13.89 7.71 -18.55
N GLN A 92 -13.09 8.28 -19.46
CA GLN A 92 -12.34 9.53 -19.28
C GLN A 92 -13.13 10.78 -18.83
N GLN A 93 -14.46 10.73 -18.75
CA GLN A 93 -15.28 11.76 -18.11
C GLN A 93 -16.29 11.15 -17.11
N PRO A 94 -15.87 10.81 -15.89
CA PRO A 94 -16.83 10.55 -14.83
C PRO A 94 -17.62 11.83 -14.55
N LYS A 95 -18.95 11.77 -14.63
CA LYS A 95 -19.80 12.90 -14.20
C LYS A 95 -19.64 13.06 -12.69
N PRO A 96 -19.35 14.27 -12.18
CA PRO A 96 -19.26 14.49 -10.74
C PRO A 96 -20.54 14.00 -10.04
N PRO A 97 -20.45 13.29 -8.90
CA PRO A 97 -21.62 12.96 -8.12
C PRO A 97 -22.32 14.25 -7.73
N LYS A 98 -23.63 14.35 -7.98
CA LYS A 98 -24.39 15.59 -7.71
C LYS A 98 -24.58 15.82 -6.21
N LYS A 99 -24.34 14.80 -5.38
CA LYS A 99 -24.48 14.81 -3.93
C LYS A 99 -23.39 13.94 -3.30
N ILE A 100 -22.93 14.31 -2.10
CA ILE A 100 -21.94 13.54 -1.31
C ILE A 100 -22.41 12.10 -1.05
N SER A 101 -23.72 11.86 -0.95
CA SER A 101 -24.29 10.52 -0.78
C SER A 101 -24.20 9.61 -2.01
N GLN A 102 -23.64 10.10 -3.12
CA GLN A 102 -23.44 9.36 -4.37
C GLN A 102 -21.95 9.14 -4.69
N ALA A 103 -21.06 9.63 -3.82
CA ALA A 103 -19.62 9.39 -3.85
C ALA A 103 -19.28 8.19 -2.96
#